data_AF-A0A837DW11-F1
#
_entry.id   AF-A0A837DW11-F1
#
_cell.length_a   1.000
_cell.length_b   1.000
_cell.length_c   1.000
_cell.angle_alpha   90.00
_cell.angle_beta   90.00
_cell.angle_gamma   90.00
#
_symmetry.space_group_name_H-M   'P 1'
#
loop_
_entity.id
_entity.type
_entity.pdbx_description
1 polymer ?
#
loop_
_entity_poly.entity_id
_entity_poly.type
_entity_poly.pdbx_seq_one_letter_code
_entity_poly.pdbx_strand_id
1 'polypeptide(L)'
;MTLHELYFEHFEKLIDNPVFFAFFLMVLIDILTGFLKSMVNKKTTSSKGIGGLIKHSTLLLVVCMLYPFCDIYGASGMADTLLIFYILFYAISIVENLGEMGIPIPEWLKKYIYKLSDEYNKGDTKDEQK
;
A
#
# COMPACT_ATOMS: atom_id res chain seq x y z
N MET A 1 28.74 -8.61 16.25
CA MET A 1 27.28 -8.61 16.22
C MET A 1 26.83 -9.73 15.30
N THR A 2 25.88 -10.54 15.73
CA THR A 2 25.28 -11.60 14.90
C THR A 2 24.28 -10.99 13.91
N LEU A 3 23.90 -11.74 12.86
CA LEU A 3 23.00 -11.23 11.81
C LEU A 3 21.63 -10.78 12.36
N HIS A 4 21.08 -11.50 13.33
CA HIS A 4 19.76 -11.17 13.89
C HIS A 4 19.82 -9.91 14.78
N GLU A 5 20.88 -9.72 15.56
CA GLU A 5 21.11 -8.48 16.31
C GLU A 5 21.26 -7.29 15.36
N LEU A 6 22.03 -7.45 14.27
CA LEU A 6 22.20 -6.42 13.25
C LEU A 6 20.89 -6.09 12.55
N TYR A 7 20.08 -7.11 12.24
CA TYR A 7 18.76 -6.90 11.66
C TYR A 7 17.86 -6.05 12.56
N PHE A 8 17.80 -6.35 13.87
CA PHE A 8 16.95 -5.60 14.80
C PHE A 8 17.42 -4.15 14.98
N GLU A 9 18.72 -3.89 15.04
CA GLU A 9 19.24 -2.51 15.06
C GLU A 9 18.80 -1.71 13.83
N HIS A 10 18.89 -2.31 12.64
CA HIS A 10 18.48 -1.67 11.40
C HIS A 10 16.94 -1.61 11.23
N PHE A 11 16.20 -2.47 11.92
CA PHE A 11 14.75 -2.39 12.01
C PHE A 11 14.29 -1.20 12.86
N GLU A 12 15.02 -0.83 13.92
CA GLU A 12 14.71 0.40 14.66
C GLU A 12 14.89 1.65 13.77
N LYS A 13 15.93 1.67 12.93
CA LYS A 13 16.15 2.74 11.94
C LYS A 13 15.03 2.86 10.91
N LEU A 14 14.34 1.76 10.60
CA LEU A 14 13.16 1.78 9.73
C LEU A 14 12.00 2.55 10.39
N ILE A 15 11.76 2.32 11.68
CA ILE A 15 10.66 2.94 12.42
C ILE A 15 10.83 4.47 12.46
N ASP A 16 12.07 4.93 12.60
CA ASP A 16 12.41 6.36 12.61
C ASP A 16 12.55 6.98 11.21
N ASN A 17 12.43 6.18 10.14
CA ASN A 17 12.52 6.67 8.77
C ASN A 17 11.23 7.45 8.39
N PRO A 18 11.33 8.72 7.98
CA PRO A 18 10.15 9.54 7.66
C PRO A 18 9.38 9.05 6.43
N VAL A 19 10.06 8.44 5.45
CA VAL A 19 9.44 7.83 4.27
C VAL A 19 8.62 6.61 4.67
N PHE A 20 9.15 5.77 5.57
CA PHE A 20 8.40 4.63 6.10
C PHE A 20 7.18 5.08 6.90
N PHE A 21 7.32 6.12 7.74
CA PHE A 21 6.18 6.68 8.47
C PHE A 21 5.09 7.20 7.53
N ALA A 22 5.48 7.91 6.46
CA ALA A 22 4.54 8.35 5.42
C ALA A 22 3.87 7.16 4.71
N PHE A 23 4.62 6.12 4.36
CA PHE A 23 4.10 4.89 3.78
C PHE A 23 3.07 4.21 4.69
N PHE A 24 3.38 4.05 5.97
CA PHE A 24 2.48 3.49 6.96
C PHE A 24 1.18 4.30 7.08
N LEU A 25 1.29 5.63 7.13
CA LEU A 25 0.12 6.51 7.18
C LEU A 25 -0.76 6.38 5.93
N MET A 26 -0.14 6.26 4.74
CA MET A 26 -0.86 6.04 3.50
C MET A 26 -1.64 4.71 3.50
N VAL A 27 -1.03 3.63 4.01
CA VAL A 27 -1.72 2.34 4.18
C VAL A 27 -2.93 2.48 5.10
N LEU A 28 -2.77 3.18 6.24
CA LEU A 28 -3.86 3.40 7.20
C LEU A 28 -5.01 4.21 6.57
N ILE A 29 -4.69 5.30 5.88
CA ILE A 29 -5.69 6.13 5.20
C ILE A 29 -6.42 5.32 4.12
N ASP A 30 -5.70 4.49 3.38
CA ASP A 30 -6.30 3.64 2.34
C ASP A 30 -7.29 2.63 2.92
N ILE A 31 -6.92 1.93 4.00
CA ILE A 31 -7.83 1.02 4.72
C ILE A 31 -9.07 1.76 5.21
N LEU A 32 -8.90 2.95 5.82
CA LEU A 32 -10.00 3.76 6.33
C LEU A 32 -10.92 4.24 5.19
N THR A 33 -10.36 4.75 4.10
CA THR A 33 -11.15 5.23 2.94
C THR A 33 -11.84 4.09 2.21
N GLY A 34 -11.22 2.92 2.10
CA GLY A 34 -11.82 1.71 1.56
C GLY A 34 -13.01 1.23 2.40
N PHE A 35 -12.90 1.28 3.73
CA PHE A 35 -14.00 0.97 4.63
C PHE A 35 -15.17 1.97 4.48
N LEU A 36 -14.88 3.28 4.48
CA LEU A 36 -15.88 4.33 4.28
C LEU A 36 -16.61 4.19 2.94
N LYS A 37 -15.87 3.94 1.85
CA LYS A 37 -16.43 3.65 0.53
C LYS A 37 -17.43 2.50 0.58
N SER A 38 -17.09 1.41 1.25
CA SER A 38 -17.98 0.23 1.35
C SER A 38 -19.28 0.55 2.09
N MET A 39 -19.22 1.39 3.13
CA MET A 39 -20.40 1.88 3.84
C MET A 39 -21.29 2.77 2.97
N VAL A 40 -20.70 3.75 2.27
CA VAL A 40 -21.43 4.68 1.38
C VAL A 40 -22.15 3.91 0.27
N ASN A 41 -21.47 2.93 -0.35
CA ASN A 41 -22.01 2.17 -1.46
C ASN A 41 -22.96 1.02 -1.05
N LYS A 42 -23.23 0.82 0.25
CA LYS A 42 -24.03 -0.28 0.82
C LYS A 42 -23.64 -1.68 0.31
N LYS A 43 -22.39 -1.83 -0.15
CA LYS A 43 -21.82 -3.06 -0.70
C LYS A 43 -20.77 -3.60 0.26
N THR A 44 -21.22 -4.07 1.43
CA THR A 44 -20.37 -4.74 2.43
C THR A 44 -20.49 -6.26 2.26
N THR A 45 -19.73 -6.82 1.31
CA THR A 45 -19.47 -8.27 1.30
C THR A 45 -18.19 -8.53 2.08
N SER A 46 -18.27 -9.18 3.25
CA SER A 46 -17.12 -9.40 4.16
C SER A 46 -15.91 -10.05 3.49
N SER A 47 -16.14 -10.93 2.51
CA SER A 47 -15.10 -11.58 1.71
C SER A 47 -14.19 -10.58 0.97
N LYS A 48 -14.73 -9.47 0.45
CA LYS A 48 -13.92 -8.43 -0.22
C LYS A 48 -13.08 -7.61 0.76
N GLY A 49 -13.60 -7.35 1.97
CA GLY A 49 -12.88 -6.61 3.01
C GLY A 49 -11.66 -7.37 3.54
N ILE A 50 -11.79 -8.69 3.73
CA ILE A 50 -10.67 -9.55 4.17
C ILE A 50 -9.57 -9.60 3.10
N GLY A 51 -9.93 -9.71 1.82
CA GLY A 51 -8.97 -9.71 0.72
C GLY A 51 -8.12 -8.43 0.67
N GLY A 52 -8.74 -7.26 0.85
CA GLY A 52 -8.02 -5.99 0.94
C GLY A 52 -7.03 -5.95 2.10
N LEU A 53 -7.48 -6.33 3.30
CA LEU A 53 -6.62 -6.35 4.50
C LEU A 53 -5.41 -7.29 4.35
N ILE A 54 -5.57 -8.45 3.70
CA ILE A 54 -4.46 -9.38 3.43
C ILE A 54 -3.43 -8.72 2.49
N LYS A 55 -3.87 -8.03 1.43
CA LYS A 55 -2.98 -7.34 0.48
C LYS A 55 -2.16 -6.26 1.19
N HIS A 56 -2.80 -5.42 2.00
CA HIS A 56 -2.12 -4.36 2.74
C HIS A 56 -1.13 -4.90 3.77
N SER A 57 -1.54 -5.95 4.51
CA SER A 57 -0.69 -6.59 5.54
C SER A 57 0.53 -7.28 4.91
N THR A 58 0.35 -7.94 3.77
CA THR A 58 1.45 -8.60 3.05
C THR A 58 2.51 -7.59 2.62
N LEU A 59 2.07 -6.43 2.12
CA LEU A 59 2.99 -5.39 1.68
C LEU A 59 3.80 -4.78 2.84
N LEU A 60 3.14 -4.55 3.97
CA LEU A 60 3.83 -4.12 5.20
C LEU A 60 4.88 -5.13 5.65
N LEU A 61 4.57 -6.43 5.62
CA LEU A 61 5.52 -7.50 5.96
C LEU A 61 6.74 -7.51 5.03
N VAL A 62 6.53 -7.36 3.72
CA VAL A 62 7.61 -7.31 2.73
C VAL A 62 8.57 -6.15 3.02
N VAL A 63 8.03 -4.95 3.29
CA VAL A 63 8.83 -3.76 3.60
C VAL A 63 9.63 -3.93 4.90
N CYS A 64 8.95 -4.37 5.97
CA CYS A 64 9.56 -4.62 7.27
C CYS A 64 10.71 -5.65 7.19
N MET A 65 10.59 -6.63 6.30
CA MET A 65 11.62 -7.64 6.06
C MET A 65 12.78 -7.12 5.22
N LEU A 66 12.50 -6.41 4.12
CA LEU A 66 13.52 -6.02 3.13
C LEU A 66 14.36 -4.82 3.55
N TYR A 67 13.74 -3.81 4.17
CA TYR A 67 14.45 -2.56 4.47
C TYR A 67 15.69 -2.76 5.36
N PRO A 68 15.65 -3.52 6.47
CA PRO A 68 16.83 -3.72 7.30
C PRO A 68 17.99 -4.35 6.52
N PHE A 69 17.71 -5.27 5.59
CA PHE A 69 18.76 -5.83 4.72
C PHE A 69 19.31 -4.78 3.76
N CYS A 70 18.45 -3.99 3.11
CA CYS A 70 18.91 -2.91 2.24
C CYS A 70 19.82 -1.93 2.99
N ASP A 71 19.45 -1.55 4.22
CA ASP A 71 20.25 -0.63 5.03
C ASP A 71 21.58 -1.26 5.49
N ILE A 72 21.58 -2.53 5.89
CA ILE A 72 22.79 -3.30 6.22
C ILE A 72 23.80 -3.30 5.06
N TYR A 73 23.32 -3.46 3.82
CA TYR A 73 24.16 -3.47 2.62
C TYR A 73 24.46 -2.05 2.07
N GLY A 74 24.08 -0.99 2.79
CA GLY A 74 24.31 0.40 2.36
C GLY A 74 23.45 0.86 1.18
N ALA A 75 22.33 0.17 0.94
CA ALA A 75 21.36 0.40 -0.12
C ALA A 75 20.04 1.00 0.39
N SER A 76 20.04 1.72 1.52
CA SER A 76 18.84 2.34 2.10
C SER A 76 18.11 3.28 1.14
N GLY A 77 18.83 4.01 0.28
CA GLY A 77 18.21 4.83 -0.76
C GLY A 77 17.35 4.04 -1.77
N MET A 78 17.68 2.77 -2.03
CA MET A 78 16.83 1.89 -2.85
C MET A 78 15.57 1.48 -2.08
N ALA A 79 15.68 1.22 -0.78
CA ALA A 79 14.53 0.92 0.06
C ALA A 79 13.58 2.11 0.18
N ASP A 80 14.11 3.33 0.34
CA ASP A 80 13.31 4.57 0.31
C ASP A 80 12.60 4.77 -1.02
N THR A 81 13.29 4.48 -2.13
CA THR A 81 12.67 4.54 -3.47
C THR A 81 11.52 3.54 -3.59
N LEU A 82 11.67 2.33 -3.05
CA LEU A 82 10.62 1.32 -3.01
C LEU A 82 9.43 1.74 -2.13
N LEU A 83 9.69 2.37 -0.98
CA LEU A 83 8.66 2.95 -0.12
C LEU A 83 7.87 4.05 -0.85
N ILE A 84 8.56 4.97 -1.51
CA ILE A 84 7.95 6.04 -2.32
C ILE A 84 7.10 5.45 -3.44
N PHE A 85 7.59 4.41 -4.12
CA PHE A 85 6.82 3.70 -5.13
C PHE A 85 5.49 3.20 -4.56
N TYR A 86 5.50 2.50 -3.42
CA TYR A 86 4.26 2.02 -2.82
C TYR A 86 3.36 3.13 -2.26
N ILE A 87 3.93 4.23 -1.75
CA ILE A 87 3.15 5.43 -1.38
C ILE A 87 2.31 5.90 -2.57
N LEU A 88 2.88 5.92 -3.78
CA LEU A 88 2.13 6.32 -4.98
C LEU A 88 1.00 5.33 -5.31
N PHE A 89 1.21 4.02 -5.14
CA PHE A 89 0.13 3.02 -5.29
C PHE A 89 -1.02 3.27 -4.30
N TYR A 90 -0.70 3.53 -3.03
CA TYR A 90 -1.70 3.86 -2.02
C TYR A 90 -2.41 5.19 -2.32
N ALA A 91 -1.69 6.19 -2.82
CA ALA A 91 -2.30 7.46 -3.23
C ALA A 91 -3.35 7.25 -4.34
N ILE A 92 -3.04 6.39 -5.32
CA ILE A 92 -3.98 6.03 -6.39
C ILE A 92 -5.22 5.34 -5.81
N SER A 93 -5.04 4.37 -4.90
CA SER A 93 -6.15 3.64 -4.29
C SER A 93 -7.05 4.53 -3.44
N ILE A 94 -6.47 5.45 -2.65
CA ILE A 94 -7.20 6.45 -1.89
C ILE A 94 -8.05 7.32 -2.82
N VAL A 95 -7.45 7.84 -3.90
CA VAL A 95 -8.19 8.70 -4.83
C VAL A 95 -9.32 7.93 -5.53
N GLU A 96 -9.13 6.67 -5.87
CA GLU A 96 -10.22 5.81 -6.36
C GLU A 96 -11.36 5.68 -5.33
N ASN A 97 -11.02 5.41 -4.07
CA ASN A 97 -12.00 5.31 -2.98
C ASN A 97 -12.79 6.61 -2.80
N LEU A 98 -12.12 7.77 -2.86
CA LEU A 98 -12.76 9.09 -2.80
C LEU A 98 -13.70 9.31 -3.99
N GLY A 99 -13.28 8.91 -5.20
CA GLY A 99 -14.07 9.06 -6.42
C GLY A 99 -15.35 8.25 -6.40
N GLU A 100 -15.29 7.01 -5.90
CA GLU A 100 -16.47 6.18 -5.69
C GLU A 100 -17.43 6.70 -4.62
N MET A 101 -16.92 7.47 -3.65
CA MET A 101 -17.75 8.17 -2.66
C MET A 101 -18.38 9.47 -3.22
N GLY A 102 -18.11 9.82 -4.48
CA GLY A 102 -18.64 11.03 -5.13
C GLY A 102 -17.87 12.31 -4.80
N ILE A 103 -16.69 12.20 -4.19
CA ILE A 103 -15.83 13.37 -3.93
C ILE A 103 -15.26 13.84 -5.28
N PRO A 104 -15.35 15.15 -5.60
CA PRO A 104 -14.92 15.65 -6.89
C PRO A 104 -13.41 15.48 -7.09
N ILE A 105 -13.04 14.76 -8.13
CA ILE A 105 -11.66 14.55 -8.58
C ILE A 105 -11.49 15.22 -9.95
N PRO A 106 -10.36 15.90 -10.23
CA PRO A 106 -10.11 16.49 -11.54
C PRO A 106 -10.25 15.46 -12.66
N GLU A 107 -10.97 15.81 -13.73
CA GLU A 107 -11.24 14.90 -14.86
C GLU A 107 -9.98 14.37 -15.54
N TRP A 108 -8.95 15.22 -15.64
CA TRP A 108 -7.66 14.81 -16.19
C TRP A 108 -7.04 13.68 -15.36
N LEU A 109 -7.23 13.67 -14.04
CA LEU A 109 -6.66 12.70 -13.12
C LEU A 109 -7.44 11.38 -13.10
N LYS A 110 -8.78 11.45 -13.15
CA LYS A 110 -9.66 10.26 -13.19
C LYS A 110 -9.26 9.28 -14.29
N LYS A 111 -8.99 9.78 -15.50
CA LYS A 111 -8.63 8.96 -16.66
C LYS A 111 -7.42 8.05 -16.41
N TYR A 112 -6.40 8.57 -15.72
CA TYR A 112 -5.19 7.79 -15.42
C TYR A 112 -5.42 6.81 -14.27
N ILE A 113 -6.11 7.25 -13.21
CA ILE A 113 -6.36 6.44 -12.03
C ILE A 113 -7.21 5.21 -12.35
N TYR A 114 -8.33 5.38 -13.06
CA TYR A 114 -9.18 4.24 -13.42
C TYR A 114 -8.48 3.26 -14.35
N LYS A 115 -7.63 3.74 -15.26
CA LYS A 115 -6.82 2.87 -16.13
C LYS A 115 -5.84 2.02 -15.32
N LEU A 116 -5.14 2.62 -14.35
CA LEU A 116 -4.20 1.90 -13.48
C LEU A 116 -4.93 0.89 -12.59
N SER A 117 -6.09 1.25 -12.04
CA SER A 117 -6.92 0.34 -11.24
C SER A 117 -7.45 -0.84 -12.06
N ASP A 118 -7.90 -0.60 -13.31
CA ASP A 118 -8.32 -1.66 -14.22
C ASP A 118 -7.18 -2.65 -14.54
N GLU A 119 -5.96 -2.15 -14.74
CA GLU A 119 -4.78 -3.00 -14.97
C GLU A 119 -4.41 -3.82 -13.72
N TYR A 120 -4.51 -3.21 -12.53
CA TYR A 120 -4.29 -3.88 -11.24
C TYR A 120 -5.31 -5.01 -11.01
N ASN A 121 -6.60 -4.72 -11.17
CA ASN A 121 -7.70 -5.68 -10.94
C ASN A 121 -7.75 -6.79 -12.02
N LYS A 122 -7.32 -6.53 -13.25
CA LYS A 122 -7.20 -7.57 -14.31
C LYS A 122 -6.13 -8.62 -13.99
N GLY A 123 -5.16 -8.30 -13.14
CA GLY A 123 -4.20 -9.28 -12.62
C GLY A 123 -4.85 -10.33 -11.73
N ASP A 124 -5.77 -9.93 -10.86
CA ASP A 124 -6.48 -10.82 -9.91
C ASP A 124 -7.46 -11.79 -10.60
N THR A 125 -8.07 -11.44 -11.74
CA THR A 125 -9.14 -12.28 -12.34
C THR A 125 -8.61 -13.54 -13.05
N LYS A 126 -7.31 -13.62 -13.37
CA LYS A 126 -6.74 -14.80 -14.04
C LYS A 126 -6.49 -15.98 -13.10
N ASP A 127 -6.47 -15.75 -11.79
CA ASP A 127 -6.17 -16.77 -10.79
C ASP A 127 -7.42 -17.44 -10.18
N GLU A 128 -8.63 -16.91 -10.41
CA GLU A 128 -9.90 -17.50 -9.94
C GLU A 128 -10.58 -18.44 -10.96
N GLN A 129 -10.03 -18.62 -12.17
CA GLN A 129 -10.60 -19.49 -13.21
C GLN A 129 -9.79 -20.77 -13.49
N LYS A 130 -8.91 -21.19 -12.58
CA LYS A 130 -8.12 -22.41 -12.77
C LYS A 130 -8.31 -23.43 -11.64
#